data_AF-A0AAW9HTU2-F1
#
_entry.id   AF-A0AAW9HTU2-F1
#
_cell.length_a   1.000
_cell.length_b   1.000
_cell.length_c   1.000
_cell.angle_alpha   90.00
_cell.angle_beta   90.00
_cell.angle_gamma   90.00
#
_symmetry.space_group_name_H-M   'P 1'
#
loop_
_entity.id
_entity.type
_entity.pdbx_description
1 polymer ?
#
loop_
_entity_poly.entity_id
_entity_poly.type
_entity_poly.pdbx_seq_one_letter_code
_entity_poly.pdbx_strand_id
1 'polypeptide(L)' 'MTNTISLKITGMSCEHCINHVTEELEALPGVEKTEVTLVKGGESSAVVTVDTDVDDDTLRETVDDAGGYVVTTIERH' A
#
# COMPACT_ATOMS: atom_id res chain seq x y z
N MET A 1 2.07 -18.82 -6.11
CA MET A 1 1.19 -18.22 -7.15
C MET A 1 1.03 -16.81 -6.64
N THR A 2 1.63 -15.83 -7.30
CA THR A 2 1.69 -14.48 -6.76
C THR A 2 0.37 -13.76 -7.03
N ASN A 3 -0.20 -13.15 -6.00
CA ASN A 3 -1.40 -12.33 -6.08
C ASN A 3 -1.00 -10.86 -6.06
N THR A 4 -1.80 -10.02 -6.69
CA THR A 4 -1.52 -8.58 -6.73
C THR A 4 -2.67 -7.80 -6.13
N ILE A 5 -2.38 -6.97 -5.13
CA ILE A 5 -3.37 -6.18 -4.40
C ILE A 5 -3.14 -4.71 -4.73
N SER A 6 -4.13 -4.05 -5.31
CA SER A 6 -4.11 -2.61 -5.57
C SER A 6 -4.90 -1.87 -4.50
N LEU A 7 -4.26 -0.93 -3.83
CA LEU A 7 -4.78 -0.11 -2.75
C LEU A 7 -4.92 1.33 -3.25
N LYS A 8 -6.09 1.94 -3.08
CA LYS A 8 -6.26 3.39 -3.30
C LYS A 8 -6.14 4.13 -1.99
N ILE A 9 -5.27 5.13 -1.96
CA ILE A 9 -4.85 5.83 -0.75
C ILE A 9 -5.10 7.32 -0.93
N THR A 10 -5.76 7.89 0.08
CA THR A 10 -6.06 9.32 0.17
C THR A 10 -5.23 9.98 1.27
N GLY A 11 -4.84 11.24 1.04
CA GLY A 11 -4.04 12.03 1.98
C GLY A 11 -2.53 12.04 1.69
N MET A 12 -2.03 11.10 0.87
CA MET A 12 -0.63 11.12 0.44
C MET A 12 -0.33 12.37 -0.40
N SER A 13 0.48 13.27 0.16
CA SER A 13 0.78 14.58 -0.43
C SER A 13 2.27 14.83 -0.68
N CYS A 14 3.16 13.91 -0.25
CA CYS A 14 4.60 14.11 -0.31
C CYS A 14 5.33 12.87 -0.87
N GLU A 15 6.39 13.11 -1.65
CA GLU A 15 7.22 12.06 -2.25
C GLU A 15 7.98 11.22 -1.21
N HIS A 16 8.29 11.80 -0.05
CA HIS A 16 8.92 11.06 1.05
C HIS A 16 7.98 10.02 1.68
N CYS A 17 6.66 10.23 1.59
CA CYS A 17 5.66 9.29 2.09
C CYS A 17 5.68 7.98 1.31
N ILE A 18 6.03 8.03 0.02
CA ILE A 18 6.05 6.87 -0.87
C ILE A 18 7.02 5.82 -0.36
N ASN A 19 8.29 6.21 -0.14
CA ASN A 19 9.31 5.27 0.30
C ASN A 19 8.94 4.65 1.64
N HIS A 20 8.44 5.46 2.58
CA HIS A 20 8.07 4.97 3.89
C HIS A 20 6.93 3.94 3.83
N VAL A 21 5.88 4.21 3.05
CA VAL A 21 4.78 3.26 2.84
C VAL A 21 5.24 2.01 2.11
N THR A 22 6.11 2.15 1.10
CA THR A 22 6.68 1.00 0.39
C THR A 22 7.48 0.11 1.33
N GLU A 23 8.38 0.67 2.13
CA GLU A 23 9.22 -0.08 3.08
C GLU A 23 8.38 -0.81 4.13
N GLU A 24 7.36 -0.13 4.69
CA GLU A 24 6.45 -0.73 5.67
C GLU A 24 5.62 -1.87 5.08
N LEU A 25 5.09 -1.70 3.86
CA LEU A 25 4.36 -2.75 3.16
C LEU A 25 5.29 -3.92 2.78
N GLU A 26 6.51 -3.66 2.33
CA GLU A 26 7.50 -4.72 2.03
C GLU A 26 8.01 -5.44 3.28
N ALA A 27 7.91 -4.81 4.46
CA ALA A 27 8.22 -5.46 5.74
C ALA A 27 7.15 -6.46 6.18
N LEU A 28 5.95 -6.44 5.57
CA LEU A 28 4.88 -7.36 5.92
C LEU A 28 5.22 -8.81 5.49
N PRO A 29 4.93 -9.79 6.36
CA PRO A 29 5.13 -11.18 6.03
C PRO A 29 4.21 -11.61 4.88
N GLY A 30 4.80 -12.08 3.79
CA GLY A 30 4.06 -12.52 2.60
C GLY A 30 4.08 -11.54 1.43
N VAL A 31 4.57 -10.31 1.64
CA VAL A 31 4.80 -9.34 0.56
C VAL A 31 6.12 -9.66 -0.14
N GLU A 32 6.07 -9.80 -1.46
CA GLU A 32 7.26 -9.99 -2.30
C GLU A 32 7.73 -8.70 -2.95
N LYS A 33 6.80 -7.79 -3.27
CA LYS A 33 7.11 -6.54 -3.95
C LYS A 33 6.04 -5.49 -3.68
N THR A 34 6.43 -4.25 -3.46
CA THR A 34 5.49 -3.13 -3.39
C THR A 34 5.86 -2.03 -4.39
N GLU A 35 4.85 -1.48 -5.05
CA GLU A 35 4.97 -0.38 -6.01
C GLU A 35 3.95 0.71 -5.68
N VAL A 36 4.40 1.81 -5.07
CA VAL A 36 3.54 2.94 -4.72
C VAL A 36 3.61 4.04 -5.78
N THR A 37 2.44 4.45 -6.27
CA THR A 37 2.24 5.52 -7.25
C THR A 37 1.56 6.72 -6.57
N LEU A 38 2.34 7.76 -6.28
CA LEU A 38 1.83 9.03 -5.77
C LEU A 38 1.22 9.88 -6.90
N VAL A 39 -0.01 10.33 -6.69
CA VAL A 39 -0.66 11.32 -7.56
C VAL A 39 -0.75 12.64 -6.82
N LYS A 40 0.16 13.57 -7.13
CA LYS A 40 0.16 14.91 -6.51
C LYS A 40 -1.15 15.63 -6.84
N GLY A 41 -1.95 15.91 -5.81
CA GLY A 41 -3.25 16.58 -5.94
C GLY A 41 -4.42 15.65 -6.29
N GLY A 42 -4.27 14.33 -6.13
CA GLY A 42 -5.33 13.35 -6.40
C GLY A 42 -5.29 12.13 -5.47
N GLU A 43 -5.94 11.05 -5.89
CA GLU A 43 -5.86 9.74 -5.23
C GLU A 43 -4.59 9.01 -5.65
N SER A 44 -3.82 8.57 -4.66
CA SER A 44 -2.63 7.74 -4.90
C SER A 44 -3.01 6.28 -4.94
N SER A 45 -2.20 5.46 -5.60
CA SER A 45 -2.42 4.02 -5.70
C SER A 45 -1.17 3.27 -5.28
N ALA A 46 -1.30 2.20 -4.51
CA ALA A 46 -0.21 1.29 -4.16
C ALA A 46 -0.53 -0.12 -4.65
N VAL A 47 0.43 -0.77 -5.30
CA VAL A 47 0.30 -2.12 -5.81
C VAL A 47 1.23 -3.02 -5.01
N VAL A 48 0.68 -4.04 -4.37
CA VAL A 48 1.42 -4.96 -3.49
C VAL A 48 1.31 -6.35 -4.06
N THR A 49 2.45 -6.95 -4.40
CA THR A 49 2.56 -8.34 -4.82
C THR A 49 2.79 -9.19 -3.59
N VAL A 50 1.93 -10.18 -3.37
CA VAL A 50 1.98 -11.08 -2.22
C VAL A 50 2.03 -12.54 -2.68
N ASP A 51 2.85 -13.37 -2.02
CA ASP A 51 2.84 -14.82 -2.24
C ASP A 51 1.83 -15.53 -1.30
N THR A 52 1.50 -14.91 -0.17
CA THR A 52 0.49 -15.40 0.77
C THR A 52 -0.70 -14.45 0.84
N ASP A 53 -1.87 -14.94 1.28
CA ASP A 53 -3.00 -14.03 1.51
C ASP A 53 -2.66 -13.10 2.69
N VAL A 54 -2.74 -11.79 2.43
CA VAL A 54 -2.55 -10.74 3.44
C VAL A 54 -3.92 -10.13 3.73
N ASP A 55 -4.24 -9.98 5.01
CA ASP A 55 -5.49 -9.36 5.43
C ASP A 55 -5.57 -7.89 5.02
N ASP A 56 -6.76 -7.50 4.56
CA ASP A 56 -7.05 -6.12 4.18
C ASP A 56 -6.88 -5.16 5.37
N ASP A 57 -7.16 -5.61 6.58
CA ASP A 57 -6.98 -4.84 7.82
C ASP A 57 -5.50 -4.56 8.08
N THR A 58 -4.64 -5.57 7.93
CA THR A 58 -3.18 -5.43 8.06
C THR A 58 -2.64 -4.40 7.06
N LEU A 59 -3.05 -4.48 5.79
CA LEU A 59 -2.63 -3.51 4.77
C LEU A 59 -3.08 -2.08 5.13
N ARG A 60 -4.27 -1.93 5.70
CA ARG A 60 -4.77 -0.62 6.16
C ARG A 60 -3.98 -0.10 7.36
N GLU A 61 -3.77 -0.94 8.37
CA GLU A 61 -2.99 -0.58 9.56
C GLU A 61 -1.57 -0.17 9.18
N THR A 62 -0.90 -0.91 8.31
CA THR A 62 0.46 -0.57 7.85
C THR A 62 0.51 0.76 7.13
N VAL A 63 -0.47 1.06 6.27
CA VAL A 63 -0.56 2.35 5.58
C VAL A 63 -0.89 3.49 6.56
N ASP A 64 -1.69 3.24 7.60
CA ASP A 64 -1.97 4.19 8.66
C ASP A 64 -0.75 4.43 9.56
N ASP A 65 0.00 3.40 9.93
CA ASP A 65 1.22 3.54 10.76
C ASP A 65 2.35 4.24 9.98
N ALA A 66 2.45 3.98 8.68
CA ALA A 66 3.43 4.62 7.80
C ALA A 66 3.25 6.14 7.64
N GLY A 67 2.10 6.71 7.99
CA GLY A 67 1.91 8.17 7.96
C GLY A 67 0.49 8.71 8.05
N GLY A 68 -0.44 7.92 8.58
CA GLY A 68 -1.83 8.27 8.84
C GLY A 68 -2.67 8.40 7.57
N TYR A 69 -2.38 7.58 6.56
CA TYR A 69 -3.11 7.62 5.29
C TYR A 69 -4.30 6.67 5.31
N VAL A 70 -5.35 7.03 4.57
CA VAL A 70 -6.59 6.25 4.55
C VAL A 70 -6.70 5.51 3.23
N VAL A 71 -6.78 4.18 3.31
CA VAL A 71 -7.07 3.32 2.17
C VAL A 71 -8.58 3.29 1.90
N THR A 72 -9.00 3.86 0.78
CA THR A 72 -10.41 3.96 0.39
C THR A 72 -10.90 2.70 -0.34
N THR A 73 -10.03 2.08 -1.14
CA THR A 73 -10.38 0.95 -2.01
C THR A 73 -9.26 -0.09 -1.98
N ILE A 74 -9.64 -1.37 -2.01
CA ILE A 74 -8.72 -2.51 -2.12
C ILE A 74 -9.23 -3.43 -3.22
N GLU A 75 -8.41 -3.64 -4.25
CA GLU A 75 -8.71 -4.47 -5.41
C GLU A 75 -7.71 -5.64 -5.44
N ARG A 76 -8.19 -6.89 -5.39
CA ARG A 76 -7.37 -8.09 -5.43
C ARG A 76 -7.41 -8.71 -6.83
N HIS A 77 -6.25 -8.99 -7.43
CA HIS A 77 -6.06 -9.55 -8.77
C HIS A 77 -5.31 -10.88 -8.73
#